data_AF-A0A922YXG7-F1
#
_entry.id   AF-A0A922YXG7-F1
#
_cell.length_a   1.000
_cell.length_b   1.000
_cell.length_c   1.000
_cell.angle_alpha   90.00
_cell.angle_beta   90.00
_cell.angle_gamma   90.00
#
_symmetry.space_group_name_H-M   'P 1'
#
loop_
_entity.id
_entity.type
_entity.pdbx_description
1 polymer ?
#
loop_
_entity_poly.entity_id
_entity_poly.type
_entity_poly.pdbx_seq_one_letter_code
_entity_poly.pdbx_strand_id
1 'polypeptide(L)'
;MSRKPARVAASPANSQAKAVPTARKSPSGTDKDKPLIEDIRLLGRILGDVIREQEGQAAFELIEQIRQLSVAFRRHADQSADKALKKLLKGLSGDQTVSVIRAFTYFSHLANLAEDRHHIRRRAVHERAGDLQEGSLALTLQRLRKAGITPAEVMQTLAQSHISPVLTAHPTEVQRKSILDAERAIARLLTEREAGEARLPRELADNEAQMRARVTQLWQTRLLRFTKLTVADEIENALSYYEATFLTQIPRLYRDLEQGLQDKGTAGQALAPFLRMGQWIGGDRDGNPNVTAETLELALKSQSDMVLRHHLTQVHLLGAELSVSAMLNSVSPAMQALAERSPDRNAHRQDEPYRRALTGIYARLAAT
;
A
#
# COMPACT_ATOMS: atom_id res chain seq x y z
N MET A 1 -56.06 -63.30 -10.64
CA MET A 1 -56.22 -61.84 -10.79
C MET A 1 -56.25 -61.25 -9.39
N SER A 2 -55.15 -60.69 -8.88
CA SER A 2 -54.78 -59.25 -8.98
C SER A 2 -55.72 -58.39 -8.13
N ARG A 3 -55.33 -57.64 -7.08
CA ARG A 3 -54.05 -57.14 -6.55
C ARG A 3 -54.24 -56.83 -5.05
N LYS A 4 -53.19 -57.03 -4.23
CA LYS A 4 -52.99 -56.36 -2.93
C LYS A 4 -52.89 -54.84 -3.09
N PRO A 5 -53.21 -54.05 -2.04
CA PRO A 5 -52.42 -52.88 -1.72
C PRO A 5 -51.75 -53.00 -0.34
N ALA A 6 -50.71 -52.19 -0.19
CA ALA A 6 -49.61 -52.35 0.74
C ALA A 6 -49.92 -51.93 2.18
N ARG A 7 -49.19 -52.60 3.06
CA ARG A 7 -49.03 -52.36 4.49
C ARG A 7 -48.30 -51.02 4.69
N VAL A 8 -48.91 -50.08 5.40
CA VAL A 8 -48.24 -48.86 5.87
C VAL A 8 -47.37 -49.25 7.05
N ALA A 9 -46.05 -49.24 6.85
CA ALA A 9 -45.06 -49.41 7.91
C ALA A 9 -44.70 -48.03 8.48
N ALA A 10 -44.95 -47.86 9.78
CA ALA A 10 -44.49 -46.71 10.53
C ALA A 10 -42.94 -46.69 10.57
N SER A 11 -42.35 -45.52 10.30
CA SER A 11 -40.92 -45.28 10.29
C SER A 11 -40.30 -45.44 11.69
N PRO A 12 -39.09 -46.03 11.82
CA PRO A 12 -38.32 -45.95 13.03
C PRO A 12 -37.64 -44.58 13.14
N ALA A 13 -37.66 -44.02 14.36
CA ALA A 13 -37.03 -42.77 14.71
C ALA A 13 -35.52 -42.80 14.42
N ASN A 14 -35.07 -41.87 13.57
CA ASN A 14 -33.67 -41.68 13.23
C ASN A 14 -33.01 -40.80 14.31
N SER A 15 -32.24 -41.41 15.21
CA SER A 15 -31.38 -40.73 16.18
C SER A 15 -30.16 -40.14 15.49
N GLN A 16 -30.32 -38.99 14.83
CA GLN A 16 -29.18 -38.20 14.39
C GLN A 16 -28.54 -37.50 15.59
N ALA A 17 -27.38 -38.01 16.01
CA ALA A 17 -26.47 -37.32 16.90
C ALA A 17 -26.11 -35.96 16.29
N LYS A 18 -26.56 -34.87 16.93
CA LYS A 18 -26.16 -33.51 16.58
C LYS A 18 -24.64 -33.38 16.79
N ALA A 19 -23.90 -33.29 15.70
CA ALA A 19 -22.50 -32.87 15.72
C ALA A 19 -22.45 -31.45 16.29
N VAL A 20 -21.86 -31.32 17.48
CA VAL A 20 -21.52 -30.02 18.08
C VAL A 20 -20.48 -29.37 17.16
N PRO A 21 -20.69 -28.15 16.66
CA PRO A 21 -19.66 -27.46 15.90
C PRO A 21 -18.50 -27.20 16.86
N THR A 22 -17.36 -27.84 16.60
CA THR A 22 -16.11 -27.58 17.31
C THR A 22 -15.76 -26.11 17.09
N ALA A 23 -15.90 -25.32 18.16
CA ALA A 23 -15.44 -23.94 18.18
C ALA A 23 -13.97 -23.92 17.76
N ARG A 24 -13.67 -23.37 16.57
CA ARG A 24 -12.31 -23.07 16.15
C ARG A 24 -11.70 -22.20 17.25
N LYS A 25 -10.75 -22.75 18.00
CA LYS A 25 -9.95 -21.99 18.97
C LYS A 25 -9.42 -20.75 18.25
N SER A 26 -9.82 -19.58 18.71
CA SER A 26 -9.21 -18.33 18.30
C SER A 26 -7.71 -18.44 18.49
N PRO A 27 -6.89 -18.19 17.45
CA PRO A 27 -5.45 -18.43 17.53
C PRO A 27 -4.83 -17.63 18.68
N SER A 28 -3.93 -18.26 19.44
CA SER A 28 -3.13 -17.57 20.46
C SER A 28 -2.33 -16.45 19.81
N GLY A 29 -1.95 -15.41 20.58
CA GLY A 29 -1.16 -14.29 20.03
C GLY A 29 0.09 -14.75 19.25
N THR A 30 0.73 -15.81 19.72
CA THR A 30 1.88 -16.47 19.08
C THR A 30 1.61 -17.10 17.70
N ASP A 31 0.37 -17.54 17.43
CA ASP A 31 -0.01 -18.13 16.14
C ASP A 31 -0.38 -17.05 15.12
N LYS A 32 -0.92 -15.92 15.61
CA LYS A 32 -1.25 -14.75 14.77
C LYS A 32 -0.01 -14.07 14.22
N ASP A 33 1.08 -14.02 14.99
CA ASP A 33 2.31 -13.33 14.59
C ASP A 33 3.28 -14.23 13.81
N LYS A 34 2.97 -15.52 13.66
CA LYS A 34 3.83 -16.49 12.95
C LYS A 34 4.20 -16.02 11.52
N PRO A 35 3.25 -15.52 10.69
CA PRO A 35 3.60 -15.02 9.36
C PRO A 35 4.57 -13.84 9.38
N LEU A 36 4.45 -12.92 10.37
CA LEU A 36 5.39 -11.81 10.55
C LEU A 36 6.80 -12.33 10.85
N ILE A 37 6.90 -13.29 11.78
CA ILE A 37 8.19 -13.89 12.16
C ILE A 37 8.84 -14.60 10.97
N GLU A 38 8.04 -15.27 10.13
CA GLU A 38 8.51 -15.93 8.92
C GLU A 38 9.04 -14.93 7.88
N ASP A 39 8.35 -13.82 7.65
CA ASP A 39 8.80 -12.75 6.75
C ASP A 39 10.11 -12.12 7.24
N ILE A 40 10.20 -11.76 8.53
CA ILE A 40 11.42 -11.20 9.13
C ILE A 40 12.59 -12.18 8.99
N ARG A 41 12.35 -13.47 9.22
CA ARG A 41 13.38 -14.51 9.05
C ARG A 41 13.79 -14.68 7.60
N LEU A 42 12.85 -14.66 6.66
CA LEU A 42 13.14 -14.75 5.22
C LEU A 42 14.03 -13.58 4.80
N LEU A 43 13.61 -12.35 5.06
CA LEU A 43 14.35 -11.15 4.70
C LEU A 43 15.71 -11.07 5.40
N GLY A 44 15.77 -11.45 6.68
CA GLY A 44 17.01 -11.51 7.44
C GLY A 44 18.01 -12.54 6.88
N ARG A 45 17.53 -13.72 6.45
CA ARG A 45 18.38 -14.72 5.77
C ARG A 45 18.91 -14.18 4.44
N ILE A 46 18.03 -13.60 3.61
CA ILE A 46 18.42 -13.02 2.32
C ILE A 46 19.47 -11.92 2.53
N LEU A 47 19.28 -11.01 3.47
CA LEU A 47 20.26 -9.97 3.79
C LEU A 47 21.60 -10.58 4.26
N GLY A 48 21.55 -11.57 5.14
CA GLY A 48 22.75 -12.27 5.61
C GLY A 48 23.53 -12.95 4.47
N ASP A 49 22.83 -13.57 3.52
CA ASP A 49 23.43 -14.18 2.34
C ASP A 49 24.05 -13.14 1.40
N VAL A 50 23.38 -11.99 1.22
CA VAL A 50 23.92 -10.85 0.46
C VAL A 50 25.18 -10.31 1.11
N ILE A 51 25.19 -10.10 2.44
CA ILE A 51 26.37 -9.64 3.17
C ILE A 51 27.53 -10.63 2.98
N ARG A 52 27.26 -11.93 3.14
CA ARG A 52 28.28 -12.98 2.96
C ARG A 52 28.87 -12.98 1.56
N GLU A 53 28.04 -12.80 0.53
CA GLU A 53 28.46 -12.78 -0.86
C GLU A 53 29.26 -11.51 -1.20
N GLN A 54 28.82 -10.35 -0.70
CA GLN A 54 29.35 -9.04 -1.12
C GLN A 54 30.54 -8.56 -0.26
N GLU A 55 30.55 -8.89 1.03
CA GLU A 55 31.57 -8.43 2.00
C GLU A 55 32.39 -9.59 2.60
N GLY A 56 32.02 -10.84 2.28
CA GLY A 56 32.69 -12.04 2.74
C GLY A 56 32.18 -12.61 4.07
N GLN A 57 32.66 -13.80 4.39
CA GLN A 57 32.24 -14.57 5.56
C GLN A 57 32.58 -13.88 6.89
N ALA A 58 33.75 -13.25 6.99
CA ALA A 58 34.19 -12.58 8.22
C ALA A 58 33.30 -11.39 8.59
N ALA A 59 32.82 -10.62 7.60
CA ALA A 59 31.90 -9.51 7.83
C ALA A 59 30.54 -10.02 8.33
N PHE A 60 30.02 -11.08 7.71
CA PHE A 60 28.79 -11.74 8.15
C PHE A 60 28.89 -12.23 9.60
N GLU A 61 29.97 -12.93 9.95
CA GLU A 61 30.20 -13.45 11.30
C GLU A 61 30.30 -12.33 12.34
N LEU A 62 30.99 -11.24 12.01
CA LEU A 62 31.08 -10.06 12.88
C LEU A 62 29.69 -9.47 13.18
N ILE A 63 28.87 -9.26 12.14
CA ILE A 63 27.51 -8.70 12.28
C ILE A 63 26.64 -9.64 13.11
N GLU A 64 26.73 -10.94 12.85
CA GLU A 64 25.97 -11.96 13.58
C GLU A 64 26.40 -12.06 15.06
N GLN A 65 27.69 -11.94 15.35
CA GLN A 65 28.21 -11.88 16.72
C GLN A 65 27.67 -10.66 17.47
N ILE A 66 27.68 -9.47 16.84
CA ILE A 66 27.11 -8.24 17.41
C ILE A 66 25.61 -8.44 17.70
N ARG A 67 24.86 -9.06 16.78
CA ARG A 67 23.43 -9.35 16.94
C ARG A 67 23.19 -10.29 18.13
N GLN A 68 23.94 -11.37 18.25
CA GLN A 68 23.81 -12.35 19.33
C GLN A 68 24.09 -11.73 20.69
N LEU A 69 25.18 -10.96 20.82
CA LEU A 69 25.51 -10.25 22.07
C LEU A 69 24.43 -9.23 22.44
N SER A 70 23.90 -8.50 21.47
CA SER A 70 22.82 -7.52 21.68
C SER A 70 21.53 -8.17 22.17
N VAL A 71 21.16 -9.32 21.60
CA VAL A 71 19.99 -10.11 22.03
C VAL A 71 20.20 -10.68 23.43
N ALA A 72 21.38 -11.25 23.71
CA ALA A 72 21.71 -11.81 25.02
C ALA A 72 21.61 -10.76 26.13
N PHE A 73 22.18 -9.58 25.89
CA PHE A 73 22.08 -8.46 26.83
C PHE A 73 20.63 -8.02 27.04
N ARG A 74 19.85 -7.77 25.97
CA ARG A 74 18.47 -7.27 26.11
C ARG A 74 17.50 -8.30 26.71
N ARG A 75 17.61 -9.58 26.37
CA ARG A 75 16.65 -10.60 26.80
C ARG A 75 17.02 -11.25 28.13
N HIS A 76 18.30 -11.35 28.46
CA HIS A 76 18.77 -12.08 29.63
C HIS A 76 19.46 -11.19 30.67
N ALA A 77 19.47 -9.86 30.45
CA ALA A 77 20.15 -8.89 31.31
C ALA A 77 21.64 -9.24 31.57
N ASP A 78 22.27 -9.90 30.60
CA ASP A 78 23.62 -10.42 30.74
C ASP A 78 24.65 -9.29 30.64
N GLN A 79 25.18 -8.88 31.79
CA GLN A 79 26.21 -7.84 31.87
C GLN A 79 27.55 -8.26 31.26
N SER A 80 27.83 -9.56 31.14
CA SER A 80 29.05 -10.04 30.48
C SER A 80 28.96 -9.85 28.97
N ALA A 81 27.77 -10.08 28.39
CA ALA A 81 27.48 -9.80 26.99
C ALA A 81 27.59 -8.30 26.66
N ASP A 82 27.14 -7.40 27.55
CA ASP A 82 27.32 -5.95 27.38
C ASP A 82 28.80 -5.54 27.35
N LYS A 83 29.62 -6.07 28.26
CA LYS A 83 31.07 -5.80 28.27
C LYS A 83 31.73 -6.31 26.99
N ALA A 84 31.38 -7.51 26.54
CA ALA A 84 31.89 -8.10 25.31
C ALA A 84 31.48 -7.28 24.06
N LEU A 85 30.20 -6.88 23.99
CA LEU A 85 29.67 -6.03 22.93
C LEU A 85 30.40 -4.68 22.88
N LYS A 86 30.55 -4.00 24.02
CA LYS A 86 31.27 -2.72 24.10
C LYS A 86 32.73 -2.85 23.67
N LYS A 87 33.41 -3.93 24.06
CA LYS A 87 34.78 -4.19 23.64
C LYS A 87 34.87 -4.42 22.12
N LEU A 88 33.95 -5.21 21.57
CA LEU A 88 33.89 -5.49 20.13
C LEU A 88 33.66 -4.21 19.33
N LEU A 89 32.66 -3.41 19.71
CA LEU A 89 32.33 -2.14 19.04
C LEU A 89 33.48 -1.12 19.09
N LYS A 90 34.22 -1.04 20.20
CA LYS A 90 35.41 -0.17 20.32
C LYS A 90 36.59 -0.62 19.45
N GLY A 91 36.62 -1.89 19.06
CA GLY A 91 37.71 -2.47 18.26
C GLY A 91 37.45 -2.48 16.75
N LEU A 92 36.30 -2.00 16.28
CA LEU A 92 35.97 -1.98 14.86
C LEU A 92 36.85 -0.99 14.10
N SER A 93 37.32 -1.39 12.92
CA SER A 93 37.86 -0.45 11.95
C SER A 93 36.77 0.49 11.42
N GLY A 94 37.16 1.57 10.72
CA GLY A 94 36.21 2.46 10.07
C GLY A 94 35.30 1.73 9.07
N ASP A 95 35.89 0.89 8.21
CA ASP A 95 35.15 0.12 7.20
C ASP A 95 34.21 -0.90 7.84
N GLN A 96 34.67 -1.59 8.90
CA GLN A 96 33.83 -2.52 9.66
C GLN A 96 32.65 -1.78 10.32
N THR A 97 32.90 -0.60 10.88
CA THR A 97 31.87 0.23 11.51
C THR A 97 30.80 0.61 10.48
N VAL A 98 31.20 1.05 9.29
CA VAL A 98 30.26 1.37 8.21
C VAL A 98 29.45 0.15 7.79
N SER A 99 30.10 -1.01 7.58
CA SER A 99 29.42 -2.25 7.20
C SER A 99 28.39 -2.70 8.25
N VAL A 100 28.77 -2.66 9.54
CA VAL A 100 27.90 -2.98 10.68
C VAL A 100 26.69 -2.03 10.75
N ILE A 101 26.92 -0.71 10.69
CA ILE A 101 25.81 0.26 10.71
C ILE A 101 24.83 -0.01 9.58
N ARG A 102 25.33 -0.22 8.36
CA ARG A 102 24.48 -0.49 7.19
C ARG A 102 23.67 -1.78 7.34
N ALA A 103 24.29 -2.85 7.86
CA ALA A 103 23.60 -4.11 8.12
C ALA A 103 22.44 -3.96 9.10
N PHE A 104 22.66 -3.27 10.23
CA PHE A 104 21.59 -3.06 11.20
C PHE A 104 20.52 -2.09 10.70
N THR A 105 20.89 -1.06 9.93
CA THR A 105 19.91 -0.17 9.28
C THR A 105 19.02 -0.94 8.31
N TYR A 106 19.58 -1.71 7.38
CA TYR A 106 18.78 -2.46 6.42
C TYR A 106 18.00 -3.61 7.07
N PHE A 107 18.52 -4.24 8.12
CA PHE A 107 17.75 -5.19 8.91
C PHE A 107 16.51 -4.51 9.52
N SER A 108 16.66 -3.31 10.08
CA SER A 108 15.54 -2.53 10.64
C SER A 108 14.53 -2.16 9.56
N HIS A 109 14.97 -1.70 8.39
CA HIS A 109 14.07 -1.35 7.28
C HIS A 109 13.27 -2.57 6.81
N LEU A 110 13.93 -3.71 6.62
CA LEU A 110 13.29 -4.95 6.19
C LEU A 110 12.32 -5.49 7.25
N ALA A 111 12.64 -5.35 8.54
CA ALA A 111 11.74 -5.71 9.63
C ALA A 111 10.49 -4.83 9.66
N ASN A 112 10.66 -3.51 9.54
CA ASN A 112 9.54 -2.56 9.47
C ASN A 112 8.63 -2.87 8.27
N LEU A 113 9.22 -3.20 7.12
CA LEU A 113 8.46 -3.59 5.94
C LEU A 113 7.63 -4.87 6.15
N ALA A 114 8.21 -5.87 6.82
CA ALA A 114 7.48 -7.08 7.19
C ALA A 114 6.34 -6.79 8.18
N GLU A 115 6.55 -5.88 9.13
CA GLU A 115 5.53 -5.43 10.09
C GLU A 115 4.38 -4.70 9.40
N ASP A 116 4.67 -3.73 8.53
CA ASP A 116 3.67 -3.03 7.71
C ASP A 116 2.84 -4.01 6.88
N ARG A 117 3.51 -4.98 6.24
CA ARG A 117 2.83 -6.04 5.47
C ARG A 117 1.95 -6.89 6.38
N HIS A 118 2.43 -7.25 7.56
CA HIS A 118 1.65 -8.01 8.52
C HIS A 118 0.42 -7.25 9.02
N HIS A 119 0.52 -5.94 9.24
CA HIS A 119 -0.64 -5.10 9.57
C HIS A 119 -1.71 -5.14 8.49
N ILE A 120 -1.33 -5.01 7.22
CA ILE A 120 -2.25 -5.11 6.07
C ILE A 120 -2.88 -6.50 6.02
N ARG A 121 -2.07 -7.56 6.17
CA ARG A 121 -2.51 -8.95 6.20
C ARG A 121 -3.56 -9.19 7.29
N ARG A 122 -3.30 -8.73 8.53
CA ARG A 122 -4.26 -8.90 9.62
C ARG A 122 -5.55 -8.12 9.37
N ARG A 123 -5.45 -6.90 8.83
CA ARG A 123 -6.64 -6.11 8.49
C ARG A 123 -7.53 -6.89 7.51
N ALA A 124 -6.94 -7.46 6.46
CA ALA A 124 -7.69 -8.26 5.49
C ALA A 124 -8.33 -9.53 6.10
N VAL A 125 -7.67 -10.19 7.05
CA VAL A 125 -8.25 -11.35 7.76
C VAL A 125 -9.49 -10.94 8.57
N HIS A 126 -9.38 -9.84 9.33
CA HIS A 126 -10.52 -9.31 10.11
C HIS A 126 -11.66 -8.86 9.21
N GLU A 127 -11.36 -8.13 8.14
CA GLU A 127 -12.37 -7.71 7.15
C GLU A 127 -13.11 -8.90 6.53
N ARG A 128 -12.39 -9.97 6.15
CA ARG A 128 -13.01 -11.21 5.63
C ARG A 128 -13.86 -11.94 6.67
N ALA A 129 -13.49 -11.86 7.94
CA ALA A 129 -14.27 -12.42 9.04
C ALA A 129 -15.50 -11.56 9.40
N GLY A 130 -15.59 -10.33 8.87
CA GLY A 130 -16.61 -9.35 9.24
C GLY A 130 -16.32 -8.63 10.57
N ASP A 131 -15.12 -8.80 11.12
CA ASP A 131 -14.72 -8.23 12.41
C ASP A 131 -14.37 -6.74 12.26
N LEU A 132 -15.26 -5.87 12.76
CA LEU A 132 -15.05 -4.43 12.78
C LEU A 132 -13.95 -4.03 13.77
N GLN A 133 -12.84 -3.49 13.27
CA GLN A 133 -11.69 -3.07 14.09
C GLN A 133 -11.81 -1.62 14.56
N GLU A 134 -11.21 -1.31 15.72
CA GLU A 134 -11.02 0.08 16.16
C GLU A 134 -10.25 0.90 15.11
N GLY A 135 -10.67 2.15 14.92
CA GLY A 135 -10.12 3.03 13.89
C GLY A 135 -10.57 2.72 12.45
N SER A 136 -11.37 1.66 12.22
CA SER A 136 -11.92 1.39 10.88
C SER A 136 -13.09 2.30 10.54
N LEU A 137 -13.25 2.57 9.24
CA LEU A 137 -14.36 3.37 8.74
C LEU A 137 -15.71 2.68 9.02
N ALA A 138 -15.79 1.38 8.77
CA ALA A 138 -17.01 0.62 8.96
C ALA A 138 -17.49 0.62 10.42
N LEU A 139 -16.58 0.49 11.40
CA LEU A 139 -16.94 0.62 12.83
C LEU A 139 -17.40 2.04 13.16
N THR A 140 -16.73 3.05 12.62
CA THR A 140 -17.08 4.46 12.83
C THR A 140 -18.50 4.76 12.33
N LEU A 141 -18.82 4.34 11.10
CA LEU A 141 -20.16 4.50 10.53
C LEU A 141 -21.21 3.72 11.34
N GLN A 142 -20.88 2.53 11.83
CA GLN A 142 -21.78 1.77 12.71
C GLN A 142 -22.07 2.54 14.02
N ARG A 143 -21.05 3.15 14.63
CA ARG A 143 -21.20 3.97 15.84
C ARG A 143 -22.07 5.20 15.60
N LEU A 144 -21.87 5.91 14.49
CA LEU A 144 -22.68 7.06 14.10
C LEU A 144 -24.16 6.66 13.95
N ARG A 145 -24.44 5.55 13.26
CA ARG A 145 -25.81 5.01 13.13
C ARG A 145 -26.42 4.63 14.49
N LYS A 146 -25.64 3.99 15.38
CA LYS A 146 -26.10 3.65 16.75
C LYS A 146 -26.40 4.90 17.60
N ALA A 147 -25.70 6.00 17.34
CA ALA A 147 -25.96 7.30 17.98
C ALA A 147 -27.13 8.07 17.34
N GLY A 148 -27.81 7.50 16.34
CA GLY A 148 -28.95 8.13 15.65
C GLY A 148 -28.56 9.14 14.58
N ILE A 149 -27.28 9.23 14.21
CA ILE A 149 -26.80 10.12 13.14
C ILE A 149 -27.04 9.45 11.79
N THR A 150 -27.82 10.11 10.95
CA THR A 150 -28.22 9.61 9.63
C THR A 150 -27.09 9.80 8.61
N PRO A 151 -27.04 8.96 7.55
CA PRO A 151 -26.06 9.15 6.48
C PRO A 151 -26.14 10.54 5.81
N ALA A 152 -27.34 11.07 5.63
CA ALA A 152 -27.55 12.42 5.08
C ALA A 152 -26.89 13.52 5.93
N GLU A 153 -27.01 13.44 7.26
CA GLU A 153 -26.35 14.38 8.18
C GLU A 153 -24.82 14.27 8.10
N VAL A 154 -24.29 13.05 7.98
CA VAL A 154 -22.84 12.83 7.78
C VAL A 154 -22.38 13.47 6.47
N MET A 155 -23.09 13.22 5.36
CA MET A 155 -22.74 13.80 4.06
C MET A 155 -22.79 15.33 4.08
N GLN A 156 -23.81 15.91 4.71
CA GLN A 156 -23.94 17.36 4.87
C GLN A 156 -22.79 17.95 5.71
N THR A 157 -22.42 17.28 6.81
CA THR A 157 -21.30 17.69 7.66
C THR A 157 -19.99 17.65 6.88
N LEU A 158 -19.74 16.56 6.13
CA LEU A 158 -18.55 16.42 5.30
C LEU A 158 -18.52 17.48 4.19
N ALA A 159 -19.66 17.84 3.62
CA ALA A 159 -19.73 18.90 2.60
C ALA A 159 -19.33 20.28 3.11
N GLN A 160 -19.40 20.52 4.43
CA GLN A 160 -18.94 21.74 5.08
C GLN A 160 -17.56 21.60 5.73
N SER A 161 -16.93 20.42 5.62
CA SER A 161 -15.65 20.12 6.25
C SER A 161 -14.46 20.34 5.30
N HIS A 162 -13.32 20.64 5.89
CA HIS A 162 -12.03 20.72 5.19
C HIS A 162 -10.96 20.01 6.00
N ILE A 163 -10.46 18.89 5.47
CA ILE A 163 -9.36 18.12 6.05
C ILE A 163 -8.18 18.23 5.09
N SER A 164 -7.07 18.77 5.56
CA SER A 164 -5.86 18.91 4.76
C SER A 164 -4.63 18.35 5.47
N PRO A 165 -4.26 17.09 5.19
CA PRO A 165 -2.94 16.58 5.56
C PRO A 165 -1.89 17.33 4.73
N VAL A 166 -0.94 17.96 5.40
CA VAL A 166 0.11 18.77 4.77
C VAL A 166 1.43 18.01 4.78
N LEU A 167 1.98 17.73 3.59
CA LEU A 167 3.31 17.13 3.47
C LEU A 167 4.39 18.17 3.75
N THR A 168 5.28 17.85 4.67
CA THR A 168 6.44 18.66 5.05
C THR A 168 7.73 17.89 4.74
N ALA A 169 8.83 18.61 4.52
CA ALA A 169 10.12 17.98 4.31
C ALA A 169 10.59 17.35 5.63
N HIS A 170 11.10 16.12 5.58
CA HIS A 170 11.70 15.50 6.75
C HIS A 170 13.18 15.92 6.86
N PRO A 171 13.60 16.60 7.94
CA PRO A 171 14.90 17.26 8.01
C PRO A 171 16.11 16.29 8.02
N THR A 172 15.88 15.00 8.33
CA THR A 172 16.95 14.01 8.49
C THR A 172 16.77 12.74 7.66
N GLU A 173 15.65 12.56 6.98
CA GLU A 173 15.28 11.25 6.41
C GLU A 173 14.49 11.38 5.12
N VAL A 174 15.18 11.86 4.08
CA VAL A 174 14.68 11.73 2.71
C VAL A 174 15.39 10.54 2.08
N GLN A 175 14.82 9.36 2.32
CA GLN A 175 15.27 8.12 1.70
C GLN A 175 15.31 8.30 0.18
N ARG A 176 16.33 7.75 -0.47
CA ARG A 176 16.46 7.86 -1.93
C ARG A 176 15.28 7.16 -2.58
N LYS A 177 14.74 7.74 -3.66
CA LYS A 177 13.71 7.12 -4.51
C LYS A 177 14.03 5.66 -4.85
N SER A 178 15.30 5.36 -5.19
CA SER A 178 15.77 4.00 -5.47
C SER A 178 15.64 3.03 -4.28
N ILE A 179 15.81 3.52 -3.05
CA ILE A 179 15.61 2.73 -1.81
C ILE A 179 14.12 2.46 -1.63
N LEU A 180 13.29 3.51 -1.70
CA LEU A 180 11.83 3.40 -1.60
C LEU A 180 11.25 2.44 -2.65
N ASP A 181 11.73 2.50 -3.89
CA ASP A 181 11.28 1.63 -4.97
C ASP A 181 11.69 0.17 -4.75
N ALA A 182 12.88 -0.06 -4.21
CA ALA A 182 13.33 -1.40 -3.83
C ALA A 182 12.52 -1.96 -2.65
N GLU A 183 12.24 -1.15 -1.63
CA GLU A 183 11.37 -1.53 -0.50
C GLU A 183 9.95 -1.85 -0.96
N ARG A 184 9.35 -1.00 -1.82
CA ARG A 184 8.04 -1.27 -2.45
C ARG A 184 8.05 -2.55 -3.28
N ALA A 185 9.12 -2.83 -4.00
CA ALA A 185 9.27 -4.08 -4.75
C ALA A 185 9.31 -5.29 -3.81
N ILE A 186 10.06 -5.22 -2.71
CA ILE A 186 10.10 -6.29 -1.70
C ILE A 186 8.71 -6.48 -1.07
N ALA A 187 8.00 -5.41 -0.72
CA ALA A 187 6.65 -5.47 -0.16
C ALA A 187 5.65 -6.18 -1.09
N ARG A 188 5.75 -5.89 -2.39
CA ARG A 188 4.95 -6.56 -3.44
C ARG A 188 5.33 -8.03 -3.55
N LEU A 189 6.62 -8.36 -3.56
CA LEU A 189 7.08 -9.75 -3.62
C LEU A 189 6.64 -10.58 -2.41
N LEU A 190 6.62 -10.01 -1.20
CA LEU A 190 6.03 -10.63 -0.01
C LEU A 190 4.52 -10.87 -0.17
N THR A 191 3.80 -9.86 -0.66
CA THR A 191 2.36 -9.96 -0.93
C THR A 191 2.05 -11.05 -1.95
N GLU A 192 2.82 -11.10 -3.04
CA GLU A 192 2.72 -12.13 -4.04
C GLU A 192 2.99 -13.49 -3.42
N ARG A 193 4.07 -13.64 -2.67
CA ARG A 193 4.46 -14.90 -2.04
C ARG A 193 3.33 -15.52 -1.21
N GLU A 194 2.56 -14.71 -0.51
CA GLU A 194 1.39 -15.16 0.26
C GLU A 194 0.20 -15.58 -0.59
N ALA A 195 0.04 -15.03 -1.80
CA ALA A 195 -1.17 -15.13 -2.59
C ALA A 195 -1.42 -16.52 -3.22
N GLY A 196 -0.72 -17.57 -2.79
CA GLY A 196 -0.95 -18.91 -3.29
C GLY A 196 -0.55 -20.03 -2.34
N GLU A 197 -1.55 -20.74 -1.81
CA GLU A 197 -1.40 -22.11 -1.29
C GLU A 197 -1.05 -23.12 -2.42
N ALA A 198 -1.00 -22.68 -3.68
CA ALA A 198 -0.77 -23.49 -4.87
C ALA A 198 0.38 -23.00 -5.77
N ARG A 199 1.37 -22.26 -5.24
CA ARG A 199 2.53 -21.86 -6.04
C ARG A 199 3.48 -23.03 -6.26
N LEU A 200 3.95 -23.17 -7.50
CA LEU A 200 4.95 -24.17 -7.85
C LEU A 200 6.28 -23.82 -7.16
N PRO A 201 7.09 -24.81 -6.74
CA PRO A 201 8.39 -24.55 -6.12
C PRO A 201 9.29 -23.60 -6.94
N ARG A 202 9.23 -23.70 -8.29
CA ARG A 202 9.94 -22.80 -9.20
C ARG A 202 9.51 -21.33 -9.04
N GLU A 203 8.23 -21.06 -8.86
CA GLU A 203 7.70 -19.69 -8.73
C GLU A 203 8.12 -19.08 -7.39
N LEU A 204 8.17 -19.90 -6.34
CA LEU A 204 8.67 -19.47 -5.03
C LEU A 204 10.17 -19.18 -5.07
N ALA A 205 10.94 -19.96 -5.84
CA ALA A 205 12.37 -19.74 -6.05
C ALA A 205 12.63 -18.46 -6.88
N ASP A 206 11.87 -18.25 -7.96
CA ASP A 206 11.96 -17.04 -8.78
C ASP A 206 11.60 -15.78 -7.98
N ASN A 207 10.54 -15.86 -7.16
CA ASN A 207 10.14 -14.78 -6.26
C ASN A 207 11.23 -14.48 -5.20
N GLU A 208 11.84 -15.51 -4.60
CA GLU A 208 12.95 -15.33 -3.66
C GLU A 208 14.20 -14.75 -4.34
N ALA A 209 14.51 -15.17 -5.58
CA ALA A 209 15.60 -14.61 -6.37
C ALA A 209 15.38 -13.12 -6.69
N GLN A 210 14.14 -12.72 -7.00
CA GLN A 210 13.78 -11.31 -7.18
C GLN A 210 13.90 -10.53 -5.87
N MET A 211 13.48 -11.10 -4.73
CA MET A 211 13.69 -10.46 -3.42
C MET A 211 15.18 -10.28 -3.12
N ARG A 212 16.00 -11.31 -3.37
CA ARG A 212 17.46 -11.25 -3.24
C ARG A 212 18.03 -10.14 -4.10
N ALA A 213 17.64 -10.03 -5.37
CA ALA A 213 18.11 -8.96 -6.25
C ALA A 213 17.77 -7.56 -5.69
N ARG A 214 16.59 -7.36 -5.11
CA ARG A 214 16.21 -6.08 -4.47
C ARG A 214 16.99 -5.81 -3.18
N VAL A 215 17.23 -6.83 -2.35
CA VAL A 215 18.06 -6.69 -1.15
C VAL A 215 19.52 -6.41 -1.51
N THR A 216 20.06 -7.06 -2.55
CA THR A 216 21.38 -6.73 -3.11
C THR A 216 21.42 -5.30 -3.64
N GLN A 217 20.37 -4.85 -4.34
CA GLN A 217 20.27 -3.47 -4.78
C GLN A 217 20.29 -2.48 -3.60
N LEU A 218 19.58 -2.76 -2.51
CA LEU A 218 19.65 -1.97 -1.28
C LEU A 218 21.07 -1.97 -0.71
N TRP A 219 21.71 -3.15 -0.61
CA TRP A 219 23.09 -3.28 -0.13
C TRP A 219 24.11 -2.56 -1.01
N GLN A 220 23.90 -2.47 -2.32
CA GLN A 220 24.79 -1.75 -3.24
C GLN A 220 24.45 -0.25 -3.34
N THR A 221 23.31 0.17 -2.80
CA THR A 221 22.91 1.57 -2.75
C THR A 221 23.49 2.25 -1.50
N ARG A 222 24.07 3.43 -1.70
CA ARG A 222 24.61 4.25 -0.59
C ARG A 222 23.46 4.78 0.27
N LEU A 223 23.49 4.48 1.57
CA LEU A 223 22.50 4.94 2.54
C LEU A 223 22.54 6.46 2.70
N LEU A 224 23.74 7.01 2.91
CA LEU A 224 23.94 8.45 3.10
C LEU A 224 24.17 9.16 1.77
N ARG A 225 23.62 10.37 1.66
CA ARG A 225 23.97 11.31 0.59
C ARG A 225 25.16 12.16 1.05
N PHE A 226 26.16 12.34 0.18
CA PHE A 226 27.31 13.20 0.48
C PHE A 226 27.00 14.68 0.24
N THR A 227 26.00 14.96 -0.59
CA THR A 227 25.50 16.30 -0.87
C THR A 227 24.14 16.50 -0.21
N LYS A 228 23.89 17.71 0.30
CA LYS A 228 22.56 18.11 0.74
C LYS A 228 21.59 18.02 -0.44
N LEU A 229 20.36 17.62 -0.16
CA LEU A 229 19.30 17.65 -1.17
C LEU A 229 19.03 19.09 -1.57
N THR A 230 18.80 19.28 -2.87
CA THR A 230 18.24 20.52 -3.36
C THR A 230 16.74 20.55 -3.07
N VAL A 231 16.14 21.74 -3.03
CA VAL A 231 14.68 21.87 -2.91
C VAL A 231 13.96 21.15 -4.06
N ALA A 232 14.55 21.13 -5.25
CA ALA A 232 14.04 20.39 -6.40
C ALA A 232 13.96 18.88 -6.13
N ASP A 233 15.00 18.29 -5.52
CA ASP A 233 14.99 16.88 -5.14
C ASP A 233 13.90 16.58 -4.10
N GLU A 234 13.71 17.47 -3.12
CA GLU A 234 12.67 17.31 -2.09
C GLU A 234 11.26 17.35 -2.71
N ILE A 235 11.03 18.25 -3.67
CA ILE A 235 9.79 18.32 -4.45
C ILE A 235 9.55 16.99 -5.18
N GLU A 236 10.54 16.45 -5.89
CA GLU A 236 10.40 15.19 -6.62
C GLU A 236 10.10 14.01 -5.68
N ASN A 237 10.83 13.93 -4.56
CA ASN A 237 10.63 12.87 -3.57
C ASN A 237 9.21 12.94 -2.97
N ALA A 238 8.70 14.14 -2.67
CA ALA A 238 7.34 14.34 -2.18
C ALA A 238 6.29 13.87 -3.19
N LEU A 239 6.46 14.26 -4.47
CA LEU A 239 5.54 13.89 -5.55
C LEU A 239 5.51 12.38 -5.80
N SER A 240 6.59 11.66 -5.53
CA SER A 240 6.61 10.20 -5.65
C SER A 240 5.56 9.48 -4.77
N TYR A 241 5.16 10.08 -3.65
CA TYR A 241 4.09 9.53 -2.80
C TYR A 241 2.70 9.73 -3.40
N TYR A 242 2.50 10.77 -4.21
CA TYR A 242 1.22 10.97 -4.92
C TYR A 242 0.97 9.85 -5.92
N GLU A 243 1.97 9.56 -6.75
CA GLU A 243 1.91 8.49 -7.74
C GLU A 243 1.76 7.12 -7.08
N ALA A 244 2.58 6.84 -6.06
CA ALA A 244 2.58 5.54 -5.40
C ALA A 244 1.36 5.30 -4.49
N THR A 245 0.68 6.35 -4.02
CA THR A 245 -0.35 6.21 -2.97
C THR A 245 -1.52 7.16 -3.16
N PHE A 246 -1.34 8.47 -2.99
CA PHE A 246 -2.47 9.38 -2.77
C PHE A 246 -3.45 9.43 -3.95
N LEU A 247 -2.95 9.48 -5.18
CA LEU A 247 -3.80 9.58 -6.39
C LEU A 247 -4.71 8.36 -6.57
N THR A 248 -4.35 7.20 -6.01
CA THR A 248 -5.16 5.99 -6.09
C THR A 248 -5.97 5.72 -4.83
N GLN A 249 -5.42 6.01 -3.64
CA GLN A 249 -6.06 5.69 -2.37
C GLN A 249 -7.11 6.71 -1.94
N ILE A 250 -6.95 8.00 -2.28
CA ILE A 250 -7.95 9.01 -1.96
C ILE A 250 -9.29 8.69 -2.65
N PRO A 251 -9.36 8.44 -3.97
CA PRO A 251 -10.62 8.05 -4.61
C PRO A 251 -11.23 6.76 -4.01
N ARG A 252 -10.39 5.80 -3.60
CA ARG A 252 -10.87 4.59 -2.92
C ARG A 252 -11.51 4.91 -1.58
N LEU A 253 -10.91 5.77 -0.77
CA LEU A 253 -11.50 6.22 0.49
C LEU A 253 -12.86 6.88 0.29
N TYR A 254 -13.00 7.75 -0.72
CA TYR A 254 -14.27 8.38 -1.06
C TYR A 254 -15.32 7.33 -1.44
N ARG A 255 -14.97 6.38 -2.30
CA ARG A 255 -15.86 5.29 -2.69
C ARG A 255 -16.29 4.45 -1.48
N ASP A 256 -15.36 4.09 -0.60
CA ASP A 256 -15.65 3.25 0.57
C ASP A 256 -16.56 4.00 1.57
N LEU A 257 -16.39 5.32 1.70
CA LEU A 257 -17.29 6.21 2.45
C LEU A 257 -18.67 6.29 1.81
N GLU A 258 -18.75 6.55 0.50
CA GLU A 258 -20.00 6.63 -0.25
C GLU A 258 -20.80 5.34 -0.10
N GLN A 259 -20.16 4.18 -0.30
CA GLN A 259 -20.75 2.86 -0.09
C GLN A 259 -21.25 2.67 1.35
N GLY A 260 -20.44 3.08 2.33
CA GLY A 260 -20.81 3.02 3.75
C GLY A 260 -21.93 3.98 4.15
N LEU A 261 -22.20 5.02 3.35
CA LEU A 261 -23.23 6.02 3.60
C LEU A 261 -24.50 5.80 2.75
N GLN A 262 -24.56 4.77 1.90
CA GLN A 262 -25.76 4.54 1.10
C GLN A 262 -26.98 4.17 1.95
N ASP A 263 -28.06 4.93 1.76
CA ASP A 263 -29.42 4.62 2.19
C ASP A 263 -30.45 5.16 1.18
N LYS A 264 -31.75 5.05 1.50
CA LYS A 264 -32.81 5.55 0.62
C LYS A 264 -32.74 7.06 0.34
N GLY A 265 -32.16 7.85 1.25
CA GLY A 265 -32.06 9.31 1.14
C GLY A 265 -30.79 9.80 0.46
N THR A 266 -29.79 8.94 0.30
CA THR A 266 -28.43 9.28 -0.19
C THR A 266 -27.99 8.45 -1.41
N ALA A 267 -28.84 7.52 -1.87
CA ALA A 267 -28.53 6.66 -3.01
C ALA A 267 -28.14 7.46 -4.26
N GLY A 268 -26.95 7.18 -4.78
CA GLY A 268 -26.42 7.84 -5.98
C GLY A 268 -25.87 9.24 -5.77
N GLN A 269 -25.84 9.76 -4.53
CA GLN A 269 -25.24 11.04 -4.22
C GLN A 269 -23.72 10.88 -3.99
N ALA A 270 -22.92 11.70 -4.68
CA ALA A 270 -21.48 11.75 -4.47
C ALA A 270 -21.12 12.58 -3.23
N LEU A 271 -20.04 12.20 -2.55
CA LEU A 271 -19.49 13.00 -1.44
C LEU A 271 -18.83 14.28 -1.96
N ALA A 272 -19.05 15.37 -1.24
CA ALA A 272 -18.35 16.62 -1.48
C ALA A 272 -16.85 16.49 -1.14
N PRO A 273 -15.96 17.23 -1.84
CA PRO A 273 -14.51 17.10 -1.70
C PRO A 273 -13.99 17.75 -0.40
N PHE A 274 -14.13 17.04 0.71
CA PHE A 274 -13.72 17.48 2.05
C PHE A 274 -12.23 17.24 2.34
N LEU A 275 -11.63 16.20 1.76
CA LEU A 275 -10.21 15.86 1.92
C LEU A 275 -9.38 16.46 0.78
N ARG A 276 -8.41 17.34 1.10
CA ARG A 276 -7.54 18.01 0.14
C ARG A 276 -6.09 17.99 0.61
N MET A 277 -5.21 17.33 -0.12
CA MET A 277 -3.79 17.29 0.25
C MET A 277 -3.15 18.67 0.18
N GLY A 278 -2.36 19.01 1.20
CA GLY A 278 -1.51 20.19 1.24
C GLY A 278 -0.03 19.82 1.11
N GLN A 279 0.80 20.80 0.75
CA GLN A 279 2.25 20.61 0.66
C GLN A 279 2.99 21.90 0.98
N TRP A 280 4.02 21.82 1.83
CA TRP A 280 4.93 22.92 2.14
C TRP A 280 6.25 22.84 1.36
N ILE A 281 6.61 21.64 0.91
CA ILE A 281 7.87 21.38 0.20
C ILE A 281 7.94 22.19 -1.09
N GLY A 282 8.96 23.05 -1.19
CA GLY A 282 9.16 23.99 -2.30
C GLY A 282 8.53 25.37 -2.12
N GLY A 283 7.69 25.56 -1.09
CA GLY A 283 6.99 26.82 -0.82
C GLY A 283 7.28 27.44 0.55
N ASP A 284 7.57 26.64 1.57
CA ASP A 284 7.91 27.12 2.90
C ASP A 284 9.32 27.72 2.94
N ARG A 285 9.40 29.02 3.23
CA ARG A 285 10.64 29.82 3.23
C ARG A 285 11.13 30.14 4.63
N ASP A 286 10.40 29.76 5.67
CA ASP A 286 10.76 30.14 7.03
C ASP A 286 12.12 29.52 7.40
N GLY A 287 13.11 30.39 7.67
CA GLY A 287 14.48 29.99 7.98
C GLY A 287 15.25 29.25 6.88
N ASN A 288 14.74 29.12 5.65
CA ASN A 288 15.38 28.37 4.57
C ASN A 288 15.70 29.24 3.34
N PRO A 289 16.93 29.77 3.21
CA PRO A 289 17.30 30.65 2.09
C PRO A 289 17.35 29.92 0.73
N ASN A 290 17.30 28.58 0.72
CA ASN A 290 17.31 27.80 -0.51
C ASN A 290 15.93 27.72 -1.18
N VAL A 291 14.86 28.17 -0.51
CA VAL A 291 13.51 28.20 -1.07
C VAL A 291 13.25 29.60 -1.63
N THR A 292 13.18 29.70 -2.95
CA THR A 292 13.10 30.96 -3.71
C THR A 292 11.77 31.08 -4.47
N ALA A 293 11.63 32.11 -5.31
CA ALA A 293 10.50 32.20 -6.24
C ALA A 293 10.53 31.09 -7.29
N GLU A 294 11.72 30.79 -7.80
CA GLU A 294 11.95 29.75 -8.80
C GLU A 294 11.62 28.36 -8.26
N THR A 295 11.94 28.07 -6.98
CA THR A 295 11.57 26.77 -6.39
C THR A 295 10.06 26.63 -6.18
N LEU A 296 9.36 27.72 -5.86
CA LEU A 296 7.91 27.72 -5.75
C LEU A 296 7.25 27.48 -7.12
N GLU A 297 7.73 28.15 -8.16
CA GLU A 297 7.26 27.92 -9.53
C GLU A 297 7.52 26.48 -9.97
N LEU A 298 8.71 25.95 -9.69
CA LEU A 298 9.05 24.55 -9.93
C LEU A 298 8.09 23.61 -9.20
N ALA A 299 7.79 23.87 -7.93
CA ALA A 299 6.87 23.04 -7.15
C ALA A 299 5.47 23.01 -7.76
N LEU A 300 4.90 24.18 -8.08
CA LEU A 300 3.57 24.29 -8.69
C LEU A 300 3.50 23.63 -10.06
N LYS A 301 4.53 23.83 -10.90
CA LYS A 301 4.61 23.19 -12.23
C LYS A 301 4.72 21.67 -12.11
N SER A 302 5.55 21.18 -11.20
CA SER A 302 5.77 19.74 -11.01
C SER A 302 4.53 19.05 -10.44
N GLN A 303 3.81 19.70 -9.52
CA GLN A 303 2.52 19.24 -9.01
C GLN A 303 1.47 19.17 -10.12
N SER A 304 1.40 20.20 -10.97
CA SER A 304 0.47 20.25 -12.09
C SER A 304 0.75 19.15 -13.12
N ASP A 305 2.02 18.99 -13.51
CA ASP A 305 2.47 17.94 -14.44
C ASP A 305 2.17 16.54 -13.89
N MET A 306 2.42 16.28 -12.61
CA MET A 306 2.10 15.00 -11.95
C MET A 306 0.61 14.64 -12.08
N VAL A 307 -0.28 15.58 -11.74
CA VAL A 307 -1.74 15.34 -11.78
C VAL A 307 -2.24 15.21 -13.23
N LEU A 308 -1.73 16.02 -14.15
CA LEU A 308 -2.10 15.94 -15.57
C LEU A 308 -1.67 14.61 -16.19
N ARG A 309 -0.45 14.14 -15.95
CA ARG A 309 0.02 12.82 -16.42
C ARG A 309 -0.82 11.68 -15.86
N HIS A 310 -1.18 11.76 -14.58
CA HIS A 310 -2.08 10.79 -13.97
C HIS A 310 -3.43 10.75 -14.70
N HIS A 311 -4.06 11.91 -14.91
CA HIS A 311 -5.35 11.97 -15.60
C HIS A 311 -5.27 11.54 -17.07
N LEU A 312 -4.18 11.86 -17.79
CA LEU A 312 -3.95 11.36 -19.14
C LEU A 312 -3.96 9.83 -19.17
N THR A 313 -3.26 9.20 -18.22
CA THR A 313 -3.23 7.74 -18.09
C THR A 313 -4.62 7.18 -17.76
N GLN A 314 -5.31 7.75 -16.78
CA GLN A 314 -6.64 7.27 -16.37
C GLN A 314 -7.69 7.44 -17.48
N VAL A 315 -7.70 8.57 -18.19
CA VAL A 315 -8.62 8.81 -19.32
C VAL A 315 -8.33 7.84 -20.47
N HIS A 316 -7.06 7.54 -20.74
CA HIS A 316 -6.70 6.56 -21.75
C HIS A 316 -7.22 5.15 -21.40
N LEU A 317 -7.00 4.71 -20.16
CA LEU A 317 -7.50 3.41 -19.67
C LEU A 317 -9.03 3.35 -19.71
N LEU A 318 -9.71 4.40 -19.25
CA LEU A 318 -11.17 4.48 -19.28
C LEU A 318 -11.71 4.46 -20.72
N GLY A 319 -10.99 5.06 -21.67
CA GLY A 319 -11.33 5.03 -23.09
C GLY A 319 -11.26 3.62 -23.68
N ALA A 320 -10.32 2.78 -23.20
CA ALA A 320 -10.26 1.37 -23.58
C ALA A 320 -11.47 0.59 -23.01
N GLU A 321 -11.82 0.84 -21.75
CA GLU A 321 -12.88 0.13 -21.02
C GLU A 321 -14.31 0.48 -21.49
N LEU A 322 -14.61 1.76 -21.74
CA LEU A 322 -15.95 2.22 -22.10
C LEU A 322 -16.23 2.09 -23.61
N SER A 323 -16.25 0.85 -24.11
CA SER A 323 -16.61 0.49 -25.49
C SER A 323 -18.12 0.44 -25.75
N VAL A 324 -18.91 1.26 -25.04
CA VAL A 324 -20.37 1.20 -25.10
C VAL A 324 -20.85 1.73 -26.45
N SER A 325 -21.47 0.84 -27.24
CA SER A 325 -22.05 1.19 -28.54
C SER A 325 -23.42 1.82 -28.40
N ALA A 326 -23.61 2.96 -29.07
CA ALA A 326 -24.87 3.67 -29.25
C ALA A 326 -25.90 2.86 -30.07
N MET A 327 -25.47 1.81 -30.79
CA MET A 327 -26.39 0.90 -31.46
C MET A 327 -27.11 -0.04 -30.49
N LEU A 328 -26.50 -0.30 -29.33
CA LEU A 328 -27.02 -1.23 -28.32
C LEU A 328 -27.64 -0.52 -27.12
N ASN A 329 -27.15 0.68 -26.80
CA ASN A 329 -27.62 1.45 -25.65
C ASN A 329 -27.88 2.90 -26.04
N SER A 330 -28.98 3.46 -25.55
CA SER A 330 -29.25 4.89 -25.70
C SER A 330 -28.25 5.71 -24.88
N VAL A 331 -27.88 6.86 -25.42
CA VAL A 331 -26.92 7.79 -24.80
C VAL A 331 -27.59 9.15 -24.70
N SER A 332 -27.33 9.89 -23.61
CA SER A 332 -27.93 11.20 -23.41
C SER A 332 -27.47 12.21 -24.48
N PRO A 333 -28.30 13.21 -24.84
CA PRO A 333 -27.92 14.25 -25.81
C PRO A 333 -26.64 15.00 -25.41
N ALA A 334 -26.44 15.24 -24.10
CA ALA A 334 -25.23 15.90 -23.60
C ALA A 334 -23.96 15.07 -23.84
N MET A 335 -24.03 13.75 -23.66
CA MET A 335 -22.92 12.84 -23.89
C MET A 335 -22.62 12.70 -25.40
N GLN A 336 -23.67 12.68 -26.23
CA GLN A 336 -23.53 12.70 -27.69
C GLN A 336 -22.82 13.98 -28.17
N ALA A 337 -23.25 15.15 -27.69
CA ALA A 337 -22.61 16.44 -28.00
C ALA A 337 -21.13 16.47 -27.56
N LEU A 338 -20.80 15.84 -26.42
CA LEU A 338 -19.42 15.73 -25.97
C LEU A 338 -18.58 14.82 -26.89
N ALA A 339 -19.15 13.72 -27.39
CA ALA A 339 -18.49 12.82 -28.34
C ALA A 339 -18.22 13.51 -29.70
N GLU A 340 -19.15 14.35 -30.16
CA GLU A 340 -19.03 15.09 -31.43
C GLU A 340 -17.88 16.12 -31.41
N ARG A 341 -17.56 16.66 -30.23
CA ARG A 341 -16.41 17.56 -30.03
C ARG A 341 -15.06 16.85 -30.04
N SER A 342 -15.04 15.51 -30.01
CA SER A 342 -13.80 14.73 -30.10
C SER A 342 -13.07 15.01 -31.42
N PRO A 343 -11.72 15.02 -31.47
CA PRO A 343 -10.98 15.02 -32.72
C PRO A 343 -10.98 13.65 -33.42
N ASP A 344 -11.44 12.58 -32.75
CA ASP A 344 -11.49 11.24 -33.34
C ASP A 344 -12.54 11.16 -34.47
N ARG A 345 -12.08 10.73 -35.65
CA ARG A 345 -12.89 10.56 -36.87
C ARG A 345 -12.92 9.11 -37.37
N ASN A 346 -12.37 8.16 -36.61
CA ASN A 346 -12.31 6.77 -37.03
C ASN A 346 -13.73 6.20 -37.20
N ALA A 347 -14.03 5.71 -38.41
CA ALA A 347 -15.32 5.12 -38.76
C ALA A 347 -15.71 3.96 -37.83
N HIS A 348 -14.75 3.16 -37.38
CA HIS A 348 -14.96 2.01 -36.49
C HIS A 348 -15.34 2.38 -35.05
N ARG A 349 -15.29 3.67 -34.69
CA ARG A 349 -15.62 4.15 -33.34
C ARG A 349 -16.75 5.17 -33.34
N GLN A 350 -17.38 5.41 -34.49
CA GLN A 350 -18.43 6.44 -34.61
C GLN A 350 -19.62 6.15 -33.69
N ASP A 351 -19.95 4.86 -33.53
CA ASP A 351 -21.00 4.37 -32.66
C ASP A 351 -20.55 4.22 -31.20
N GLU A 352 -19.32 4.56 -30.82
CA GLU A 352 -18.81 4.48 -29.45
C GLU A 352 -18.63 5.87 -28.81
N PRO A 353 -19.73 6.56 -28.41
CA PRO A 353 -19.68 7.97 -28.00
C PRO A 353 -18.83 8.22 -26.74
N TYR A 354 -18.82 7.29 -25.77
CA TYR A 354 -18.00 7.43 -24.56
C TYR A 354 -16.51 7.41 -24.88
N ARG A 355 -16.05 6.44 -25.67
CA ARG A 355 -14.65 6.35 -26.11
C ARG A 355 -14.24 7.59 -26.92
N ARG A 356 -15.10 8.07 -27.82
CA ARG A 356 -14.85 9.31 -28.58
C ARG A 356 -14.72 10.51 -27.66
N ALA A 357 -15.65 10.70 -26.73
CA ALA A 357 -15.59 11.78 -25.76
C ALA A 357 -14.30 11.75 -24.93
N LEU A 358 -13.90 10.58 -24.45
CA LEU A 358 -12.66 10.40 -23.68
C LEU A 358 -11.41 10.71 -24.51
N THR A 359 -11.42 10.38 -25.81
CA THR A 359 -10.35 10.80 -26.73
C THR A 359 -10.26 12.32 -26.84
N GLY A 360 -11.40 13.02 -26.86
CA GLY A 360 -11.45 14.49 -26.83
C GLY A 360 -10.95 15.09 -25.52
N ILE A 361 -11.33 14.48 -24.39
CA ILE A 361 -10.84 14.88 -23.05
C ILE A 361 -9.32 14.67 -22.97
N TYR A 362 -8.82 13.52 -23.44
CA TYR A 362 -7.39 13.23 -23.49
C TYR A 362 -6.64 14.27 -24.31
N ALA A 363 -7.12 14.61 -25.51
CA ALA A 363 -6.50 15.61 -26.37
C ALA A 363 -6.43 16.99 -25.70
N ARG A 364 -7.47 17.39 -24.96
CA ARG A 364 -7.47 18.64 -24.19
C ARG A 364 -6.49 18.61 -23.02
N LEU A 365 -6.44 17.50 -22.28
CA LEU A 365 -5.49 17.33 -21.19
C LEU A 365 -4.04 17.37 -21.69
N ALA A 366 -3.77 16.77 -22.85
CA ALA A 366 -2.43 16.74 -23.43
C ALA A 366 -1.96 18.11 -23.97
N ALA A 367 -2.91 19.00 -24.26
CA ALA A 367 -2.64 20.37 -24.70
C ALA A 367 -2.46 21.37 -23.55
N THR A 368 -2.79 20.98 -22.32
CA THR A 368 -2.60 21.78 -21.10
C THR A 368 -1.17 21.58 -20.58
#